data_AF-A0A978T1Z9-F1
#
_entry.id   AF-A0A978T1Z9-F1
#
_cell.length_a   1.000
_cell.length_b   1.000
_cell.length_c   1.000
_cell.angle_alpha   90.00
_cell.angle_beta   90.00
_cell.angle_gamma   90.00
#
_symmetry.space_group_name_H-M   'P 1'
#
loop_
_entity.id
_entity.type
_entity.pdbx_description
1 polymer ?
#
loop_
_entity_poly.entity_id
_entity_poly.type
_entity_poly.pdbx_seq_one_letter_code
_entity_poly.pdbx_strand_id
1 'polypeptide(L)'
;MSDLPSPPSPESQESLTTENLNTEDSPIDRIRLSSQAKNQLIKLKRITNIEHWNVLCRWAFCRSLAEPHKPAPYNPPADSNLEMTWETFAGELGEILLLALIYRCHKDGLPTDPETLKQQFRLHLHRGIGYLAAEYEVKKLTHFIQLVFRENKDTD
;
A
#
# COMPACT_ATOMS: atom_id res chain seq x y z
N MET A 1 -31.45 47.03 14.28
CA MET A 1 -29.98 46.96 14.16
C MET A 1 -29.57 45.53 14.49
N SER A 2 -29.38 44.70 13.47
CA SER A 2 -28.67 43.42 13.55
C SER A 2 -28.49 42.93 12.12
N ASP A 3 -27.43 43.41 11.46
CA ASP A 3 -27.05 42.98 10.12
C ASP A 3 -26.59 41.51 10.18
N LEU A 4 -27.24 40.67 9.39
CA LEU A 4 -26.77 39.31 9.11
C LEU A 4 -25.52 39.41 8.21
N PRO A 5 -24.43 38.69 8.51
CA PRO A 5 -23.24 38.73 7.66
C PRO A 5 -23.56 38.11 6.29
N SER A 6 -23.18 38.83 5.24
CA SER A 6 -23.29 38.36 3.85
C SER A 6 -22.53 37.05 3.65
N PRO A 7 -23.05 36.13 2.81
CA PRO A 7 -22.30 34.94 2.42
C PRO A 7 -21.01 35.37 1.68
N PRO A 8 -19.90 34.65 1.88
CA PRO A 8 -18.64 34.97 1.21
C PRO A 8 -18.78 34.87 -0.31
N SER A 9 -18.14 35.78 -1.04
CA SER A 9 -18.11 35.83 -2.51
C SER A 9 -17.56 34.52 -3.11
N PRO A 10 -17.94 34.16 -4.36
CA PRO A 10 -17.53 32.90 -5.00
C PRO A 10 -16.03 32.74 -5.25
N GLU A 11 -15.23 33.78 -4.99
CA GLU A 11 -13.79 33.84 -5.27
C GLU A 11 -12.91 33.21 -4.17
N SER A 12 -13.50 32.53 -3.18
CA SER A 12 -12.75 31.81 -2.12
C SER A 12 -12.73 30.30 -2.28
N GLN A 13 -13.20 29.76 -3.41
CA GLN A 13 -12.92 28.38 -3.77
C GLN A 13 -11.61 28.36 -4.56
N GLU A 14 -10.51 28.22 -3.82
CA GLU A 14 -9.21 27.88 -4.39
C GLU A 14 -9.40 26.59 -5.18
N SER A 15 -9.55 26.74 -6.49
CA SER A 15 -9.62 25.65 -7.44
C SER A 15 -8.38 24.80 -7.25
N LEU A 16 -8.57 23.51 -6.98
CA LEU A 16 -7.53 22.49 -7.10
C LEU A 16 -7.16 22.37 -8.58
N THR A 17 -6.50 23.38 -9.14
CA THR A 17 -5.83 23.29 -10.43
C THR A 17 -4.62 22.41 -10.23
N THR A 18 -4.45 21.48 -11.17
CA THR A 18 -3.37 20.49 -11.26
C THR A 18 -1.98 21.10 -11.48
N GLU A 19 -1.75 22.35 -11.09
CA GLU A 19 -0.57 23.15 -11.46
C GLU A 19 0.46 23.32 -10.33
N ASN A 20 0.28 22.71 -9.15
CA ASN A 20 1.25 22.81 -8.03
C ASN A 20 1.89 21.48 -7.59
N LEU A 21 1.80 20.42 -8.41
CA LEU A 21 2.70 19.28 -8.27
C LEU A 21 4.00 19.62 -9.01
N ASN A 22 4.93 20.30 -8.34
CA ASN A 22 6.32 20.31 -8.75
C ASN A 22 6.79 18.84 -8.82
N THR A 23 6.84 18.29 -10.04
CA THR A 23 6.95 16.85 -10.33
C THR A 23 8.41 16.38 -10.33
N GLU A 24 9.23 16.87 -9.41
CA GLU A 24 10.65 16.49 -9.38
C GLU A 24 11.03 15.67 -8.15
N ASP A 25 10.34 15.81 -7.00
CA ASP A 25 10.63 14.98 -5.82
C ASP A 25 9.33 14.41 -5.22
N SER A 26 9.17 13.09 -5.33
CA SER A 26 8.15 12.35 -4.57
C SER A 26 8.40 12.57 -3.07
N PRO A 27 7.37 12.77 -2.22
CA PRO A 27 7.58 12.84 -0.78
C PRO A 27 8.14 11.53 -0.19
N ILE A 28 8.16 10.45 -0.96
CA ILE A 28 8.78 9.17 -0.59
C ILE A 28 10.05 9.05 -1.41
N ASP A 29 11.23 9.09 -0.76
CA ASP A 29 12.51 8.97 -1.45
C ASP A 29 13.08 7.55 -1.35
N ARG A 30 13.03 6.99 -0.13
CA ARG A 30 13.71 5.73 0.22
C ARG A 30 12.80 4.80 1.01
N ILE A 31 12.69 3.56 0.53
CA ILE A 31 11.79 2.55 1.07
C ILE A 31 12.63 1.47 1.73
N ARG A 32 12.70 1.50 3.06
CA ARG A 32 13.33 0.46 3.87
C ARG A 32 12.29 -0.36 4.62
N LEU A 33 12.33 -1.67 4.42
CA LEU A 33 11.36 -2.62 4.96
C LEU A 33 11.80 -3.20 6.31
N SER A 34 10.86 -3.83 7.01
CA SER A 34 11.18 -4.63 8.20
C SER A 34 11.78 -5.99 7.82
N SER A 35 12.53 -6.60 8.75
CA SER A 35 13.03 -7.98 8.60
C SER A 35 11.88 -8.98 8.38
N GLN A 36 10.76 -8.77 9.05
CA GLN A 36 9.55 -9.58 8.88
C GLN A 36 8.98 -9.47 7.46
N ALA A 37 8.83 -8.25 6.95
CA ALA A 37 8.33 -8.03 5.59
C ALA A 37 9.27 -8.62 4.53
N LYS A 38 10.60 -8.50 4.72
CA LYS A 38 11.57 -9.17 3.87
C LYS A 38 11.37 -10.70 3.86
N ASN A 39 11.19 -11.32 5.03
CA ASN A 39 10.96 -12.77 5.10
C ASN A 39 9.68 -13.20 4.39
N GLN A 40 8.60 -12.41 4.51
CA GLN A 40 7.36 -12.64 3.78
C GLN A 40 7.56 -12.51 2.26
N LEU A 41 8.28 -11.48 1.81
CA LEU A 41 8.60 -11.30 0.40
C LEU A 41 9.47 -12.45 -0.13
N ILE A 42 10.45 -12.97 0.63
CA ILE A 42 11.27 -14.14 0.21
C ILE A 42 10.36 -15.33 -0.09
N LYS A 43 9.37 -15.59 0.76
CA LYS A 43 8.37 -16.63 0.51
C LYS A 43 7.57 -16.33 -0.75
N LEU A 44 7.07 -15.11 -0.90
CA LEU A 44 6.31 -14.67 -2.08
C LEU A 44 7.10 -14.83 -3.39
N LYS A 45 8.39 -14.54 -3.41
CA LYS A 45 9.23 -14.77 -4.60
C LYS A 45 9.29 -16.25 -4.97
N ARG A 46 9.52 -17.14 -3.99
CA ARG A 46 9.63 -18.58 -4.23
C ARG A 46 8.37 -19.20 -4.82
N ILE A 47 7.21 -18.65 -4.48
CA ILE A 47 5.90 -19.21 -4.86
C ILE A 47 5.34 -18.58 -6.14
N THR A 48 5.68 -17.32 -6.41
CA THR A 48 5.22 -16.59 -7.61
C THR A 48 6.21 -16.63 -8.76
N ASN A 49 7.46 -17.04 -8.50
CA ASN A 49 8.61 -16.90 -9.41
C ASN A 49 8.88 -15.45 -9.87
N ILE A 50 8.37 -14.45 -9.15
CA ILE A 50 8.68 -13.05 -9.41
C ILE A 50 10.03 -12.72 -8.78
N GLU A 51 11.00 -12.34 -9.60
CA GLU A 51 12.36 -12.09 -9.14
C GLU A 51 12.55 -10.69 -8.54
N HIS A 52 11.80 -9.68 -8.98
CA HIS A 52 12.04 -8.31 -8.54
C HIS A 52 11.16 -7.93 -7.33
N TRP A 53 11.81 -7.40 -6.29
CA TRP A 53 11.12 -6.99 -5.06
C TRP A 53 10.11 -5.87 -5.29
N ASN A 54 10.43 -4.91 -6.16
CA ASN A 54 9.56 -3.78 -6.49
C ASN A 54 8.20 -4.24 -7.06
N VAL A 55 8.18 -5.29 -7.89
CA VAL A 55 6.94 -5.86 -8.43
C VAL A 55 6.03 -6.37 -7.31
N LEU A 56 6.56 -7.20 -6.40
CA LEU A 56 5.80 -7.73 -5.27
C LEU A 56 5.37 -6.63 -4.29
N CYS A 57 6.23 -5.64 -4.05
CA CYS A 57 5.91 -4.49 -3.21
C CYS A 57 4.78 -3.65 -3.82
N ARG A 58 4.77 -3.42 -5.14
CA ARG A 58 3.68 -2.73 -5.84
C ARG A 58 2.37 -3.50 -5.73
N TRP A 59 2.40 -4.81 -5.92
CA TRP A 59 1.21 -5.67 -5.74
C TRP A 59 0.67 -5.60 -4.32
N ALA A 60 1.54 -5.69 -3.32
CA ALA A 60 1.19 -5.55 -1.91
C ALA A 60 0.54 -4.19 -1.63
N PHE A 61 1.17 -3.11 -2.10
CA PHE A 61 0.68 -1.76 -1.92
C PHE A 61 -0.73 -1.59 -2.53
N CYS A 62 -0.92 -1.99 -3.80
CA CYS A 62 -2.23 -1.92 -4.46
C CYS A 62 -3.28 -2.81 -3.77
N ARG A 63 -2.90 -4.03 -3.35
CA ARG A 63 -3.79 -4.94 -2.60
C ARG A 63 -4.29 -4.27 -1.32
N SER A 64 -3.40 -3.56 -0.63
CA SER A 64 -3.71 -2.83 0.59
C SER A 64 -4.57 -1.59 0.34
N LEU A 65 -4.35 -0.85 -0.73
CA LEU A 65 -5.19 0.33 -1.08
C LEU A 65 -6.65 -0.07 -1.38
N ALA A 66 -6.84 -1.26 -1.98
CA ALA A 66 -8.15 -1.80 -2.32
C ALA A 66 -8.99 -2.23 -1.09
N GLU A 67 -8.37 -2.38 0.08
CA GLU A 67 -9.10 -2.74 1.30
C GLU A 67 -10.01 -1.62 1.78
N PRO A 68 -11.24 -1.91 2.24
CA PRO A 68 -12.16 -0.87 2.68
C PRO A 68 -11.64 -0.14 3.92
N HIS A 69 -11.03 -0.85 4.86
CA HIS A 69 -10.58 -0.30 6.13
C HIS A 69 -9.17 0.30 6.02
N LYS A 70 -8.92 1.37 6.79
CA LYS A 70 -7.58 1.95 6.93
C LYS A 70 -6.61 0.99 7.63
N PRO A 71 -5.31 1.03 7.34
CA PRO A 71 -4.31 0.28 8.10
C PRO A 71 -4.33 0.66 9.59
N ALA A 72 -4.00 -0.29 10.47
CA ALA A 72 -3.81 0.01 11.88
C ALA A 72 -2.62 0.98 12.06
N PRO A 73 -2.71 1.98 12.95
CA PRO A 73 -1.62 2.90 13.19
C PRO A 73 -0.51 2.21 13.99
N TYR A 74 0.64 2.01 13.36
CA TYR A 74 1.88 1.58 14.00
C TYR A 74 3.08 2.08 13.17
N ASN A 75 4.28 1.97 13.71
CA ASN A 75 5.50 2.27 12.96
C ASN A 75 6.21 0.97 12.59
N PRO A 76 6.12 0.51 11.32
CA PRO A 76 6.86 -0.67 10.91
C PRO A 76 8.37 -0.45 11.08
N PRO A 77 9.09 -1.38 11.73
CA PRO A 77 10.55 -1.29 11.83
C PRO A 77 11.21 -1.18 10.45
N ALA A 78 12.35 -0.49 10.40
CA ALA A 78 13.18 -0.37 9.19
C ALA A 78 14.53 -1.08 9.40
N ASP A 79 14.48 -2.29 9.95
CA ASP A 79 15.64 -3.06 10.44
C ASP A 79 16.22 -4.02 9.38
N SER A 80 15.59 -4.13 8.20
CA SER A 80 16.09 -4.95 7.10
C SER A 80 17.24 -4.29 6.34
N ASN A 81 17.99 -5.09 5.59
CA ASN A 81 18.87 -4.61 4.52
C ASN A 81 18.16 -4.48 3.16
N LEU A 82 16.88 -4.86 3.07
CA LEU A 82 16.10 -4.69 1.85
C LEU A 82 15.59 -3.25 1.75
N GLU A 83 16.13 -2.55 0.76
CA GLU A 83 15.86 -1.14 0.53
C GLU A 83 15.85 -0.84 -0.97
N MET A 84 15.03 0.13 -1.38
CA MET A 84 14.95 0.63 -2.75
C MET A 84 14.56 2.10 -2.75
N THR A 85 14.94 2.84 -3.80
CA THR A 85 14.45 4.20 -4.01
C THR A 85 13.02 4.18 -4.53
N TRP A 86 12.33 5.32 -4.45
CA TRP A 86 11.00 5.44 -5.03
C TRP A 86 10.99 5.24 -6.54
N GLU A 87 11.99 5.72 -7.26
CA GLU A 87 12.12 5.53 -8.71
C GLU A 87 12.23 4.04 -9.04
N THR A 88 13.02 3.29 -8.25
CA THR A 88 13.14 1.83 -8.41
C THR A 88 11.82 1.12 -8.07
N PHE A 89 11.12 1.58 -7.03
CA PHE A 89 9.86 0.98 -6.58
C PHE A 89 8.72 1.25 -7.55
N ALA A 90 8.52 2.50 -7.95
CA ALA A 90 7.36 2.93 -8.71
C ALA A 90 7.60 2.87 -10.22
N GLY A 91 8.81 3.23 -10.68
CA GLY A 91 9.12 3.39 -12.10
C GLY A 91 8.15 4.37 -12.76
N GLU A 92 7.68 4.02 -13.96
CA GLU A 92 6.69 4.78 -14.73
C GLU A 92 5.33 4.94 -14.02
N LEU A 93 5.06 4.13 -13.00
CA LEU A 93 3.82 4.21 -12.21
C LEU A 93 3.90 5.19 -11.03
N GLY A 94 5.01 5.94 -10.90
CA GLY A 94 5.25 6.92 -9.82
C GLY A 94 4.06 7.80 -9.52
N GLU A 95 3.61 8.54 -10.52
CA GLU A 95 2.52 9.51 -10.40
C GLU A 95 1.21 8.84 -9.96
N ILE A 96 0.80 7.77 -10.65
CA ILE A 96 -0.48 7.11 -10.36
C ILE A 96 -0.49 6.42 -8.99
N LEU A 97 0.64 5.86 -8.55
CA LEU A 97 0.74 5.25 -7.22
C LEU A 97 0.69 6.29 -6.11
N LEU A 98 1.33 7.44 -6.31
CA LEU A 98 1.26 8.57 -5.38
C LEU A 98 -0.15 9.17 -5.34
N LEU A 99 -0.79 9.36 -6.49
CA LEU A 99 -2.16 9.86 -6.56
C LEU A 99 -3.15 8.91 -5.88
N ALA A 100 -2.98 7.60 -6.05
CA ALA A 100 -3.80 6.60 -5.36
C ALA A 100 -3.63 6.66 -3.84
N LEU A 101 -2.42 6.94 -3.35
CA LEU A 101 -2.15 7.15 -1.92
C LEU A 101 -2.82 8.42 -1.41
N ILE A 102 -2.68 9.54 -2.13
CA ILE A 102 -3.30 10.83 -1.80
C ILE A 102 -4.82 10.67 -1.71
N TYR A 103 -5.42 10.06 -2.74
CA TYR A 103 -6.85 9.75 -2.76
C TYR A 103 -7.27 8.90 -1.56
N ARG A 104 -6.46 7.89 -1.21
CA ARG A 104 -6.72 7.05 -0.03
C ARG A 104 -6.69 7.86 1.27
N CYS A 105 -5.70 8.75 1.45
CA CYS A 105 -5.64 9.64 2.60
C CYS A 105 -6.91 10.51 2.70
N HIS A 106 -7.35 11.13 1.60
CA HIS A 106 -8.59 11.91 1.59
C HIS A 106 -9.80 11.07 2.00
N LYS A 107 -9.94 9.86 1.46
CA LYS A 107 -11.05 8.95 1.80
C LYS A 107 -11.04 8.56 3.28
N ASP A 108 -9.85 8.40 3.87
CA ASP A 108 -9.67 8.05 5.28
C ASP A 108 -9.70 9.27 6.22
N GLY A 109 -9.90 10.49 5.69
CA GLY A 109 -9.94 11.74 6.46
C GLY A 109 -8.58 12.16 7.03
N LEU A 110 -7.49 11.80 6.33
CA LEU A 110 -6.12 12.09 6.74
C LEU A 110 -5.54 13.27 5.94
N PRO A 111 -4.61 14.04 6.53
CA PRO A 111 -3.81 15.01 5.80
C PRO A 111 -3.00 14.37 4.65
N THR A 112 -2.56 15.21 3.72
CA THR A 112 -1.72 14.81 2.56
C THR A 112 -0.37 15.51 2.58
N ASP A 113 0.10 15.91 3.77
CA ASP A 113 1.46 16.41 3.94
C ASP A 113 2.50 15.28 3.73
N PRO A 114 3.75 15.62 3.39
CA PRO A 114 4.78 14.62 3.09
C PRO A 114 5.00 13.57 4.18
N GLU A 115 4.95 13.94 5.45
CA GLU A 115 5.18 12.99 6.56
C GLU A 115 4.00 12.01 6.69
N THR A 116 2.77 12.50 6.56
CA THR A 116 1.59 11.63 6.52
C THR A 116 1.64 10.68 5.33
N LEU A 117 2.02 11.15 4.14
CA LEU A 117 2.15 10.28 2.96
C LEU A 117 3.22 9.20 3.13
N LYS A 118 4.41 9.55 3.66
CA LYS A 118 5.47 8.58 3.99
C LYS A 118 4.96 7.52 4.96
N GLN A 119 4.28 7.94 6.02
CA GLN A 119 3.75 7.03 7.04
C GLN A 119 2.67 6.10 6.46
N GLN A 120 1.70 6.65 5.74
CA GLN A 120 0.61 5.88 5.13
C GLN A 120 1.13 4.91 4.08
N PHE A 121 2.11 5.33 3.27
CA PHE A 121 2.78 4.42 2.33
C PHE A 121 3.38 3.21 3.05
N ARG A 122 4.17 3.45 4.11
CA ARG A 122 4.80 2.37 4.89
C ARG A 122 3.76 1.43 5.50
N LEU A 123 2.69 1.95 6.06
CA LEU A 123 1.60 1.18 6.63
C LEU A 123 0.90 0.31 5.59
N HIS A 124 0.51 0.90 4.45
CA HIS A 124 -0.14 0.19 3.38
C HIS A 124 0.75 -0.90 2.80
N LEU A 125 2.02 -0.61 2.55
CA LEU A 125 2.98 -1.57 2.01
C LEU A 125 3.15 -2.79 2.93
N HIS A 126 3.40 -2.58 4.22
CA HIS A 126 3.59 -3.69 5.16
C HIS A 126 2.33 -4.52 5.36
N ARG A 127 1.16 -3.88 5.48
CA ARG A 127 -0.12 -4.59 5.54
C ARG A 127 -0.36 -5.44 4.30
N GLY A 128 -0.10 -4.87 3.13
CA GLY A 128 -0.24 -5.55 1.85
C GLY A 128 0.64 -6.79 1.72
N ILE A 129 1.90 -6.68 2.15
CA ILE A 129 2.84 -7.82 2.18
C ILE A 129 2.29 -8.91 3.11
N GLY A 130 1.77 -8.52 4.27
CA GLY A 130 1.11 -9.43 5.20
C GLY A 130 -0.06 -10.19 4.58
N TYR A 131 -0.94 -9.50 3.86
CA TYR A 131 -2.09 -10.12 3.20
C TYR A 131 -1.68 -11.09 2.09
N LEU A 132 -0.78 -10.68 1.18
CA LEU A 132 -0.34 -11.58 0.11
C LEU A 132 0.32 -12.85 0.68
N ALA A 133 1.12 -12.71 1.73
CA ALA A 133 1.75 -13.85 2.39
C ALA A 133 0.71 -14.76 3.07
N ALA A 134 -0.30 -14.20 3.73
CA ALA A 134 -1.33 -14.97 4.43
C ALA A 134 -2.29 -15.69 3.47
N GLU A 135 -2.75 -15.03 2.40
CA GLU A 135 -3.68 -15.62 1.41
C GLU A 135 -3.08 -16.87 0.75
N TYR A 136 -1.76 -16.88 0.50
CA TYR A 136 -1.09 -18.05 -0.03
C TYR A 136 -1.05 -19.22 0.96
N GLU A 137 -0.69 -18.95 2.22
CA GLU A 137 -0.63 -19.99 3.26
C GLU A 137 -2.02 -20.64 3.45
N VAL A 138 -3.11 -19.86 3.36
CA VAL A 138 -4.49 -20.37 3.39
C VAL A 138 -4.77 -21.28 2.21
N LYS A 139 -4.46 -20.86 0.96
CA LYS A 139 -4.68 -21.70 -0.23
C LYS A 139 -3.92 -23.02 -0.15
N LYS A 140 -2.70 -23.01 0.39
CA LYS A 140 -1.89 -24.21 0.60
C LYS A 140 -2.54 -25.16 1.60
N LEU A 141 -3.06 -24.65 2.72
CA LEU A 141 -3.78 -25.45 3.71
C LEU A 141 -5.06 -26.06 3.12
N THR A 142 -5.86 -25.26 2.38
CA THR A 142 -7.07 -25.76 1.70
C THR A 142 -6.73 -26.90 0.74
N HIS A 143 -5.63 -26.80 0.00
CA HIS A 143 -5.18 -27.85 -0.89
C HIS A 143 -4.80 -29.15 -0.14
N PHE A 144 -4.09 -29.06 0.99
CA PHE A 144 -3.77 -30.25 1.81
C PHE A 144 -5.01 -30.93 2.36
N ILE A 145 -5.96 -30.16 2.87
CA ILE A 145 -7.22 -30.69 3.39
C ILE A 145 -7.98 -31.43 2.29
N GLN A 146 -8.03 -30.88 1.07
CA GLN A 146 -8.66 -31.54 -0.09
C GLN A 146 -7.99 -32.86 -0.49
N LEU A 147 -6.66 -32.97 -0.36
CA LEU A 147 -5.95 -34.22 -0.64
C LEU A 147 -6.34 -35.32 0.38
N VAL A 148 -6.34 -34.99 1.68
CA VAL A 148 -6.72 -35.94 2.75
C VAL A 148 -8.16 -36.42 2.57
N PHE A 149 -9.08 -35.54 2.17
CA PHE A 149 -10.47 -35.92 1.95
C PHE A 149 -10.74 -36.64 0.62
N ARG A 150 -9.79 -36.65 -0.33
CA ARG A 150 -9.91 -37.42 -1.59
C ARG A 150 -9.58 -38.90 -1.41
N GLU A 151 -8.62 -39.25 -0.56
CA GLU A 151 -8.24 -40.66 -0.31
C GLU A 151 -9.33 -41.49 0.40
N ASN A 152 -10.38 -40.85 0.94
CA ASN A 152 -11.47 -41.53 1.65
C ASN A 152 -12.69 -41.87 0.77
N LYS A 153 -12.64 -41.63 -0.55
CA LYS A 153 -13.76 -41.91 -1.47
C LYS A 153 -13.56 -43.08 -2.41
N ASP A 154 -12.37 -43.69 -2.45
CA ASP A 154 -12.04 -44.81 -3.34
C ASP A 154 -12.01 -46.17 -2.61
N THR A 155 -12.68 -46.29 -1.45
CA THR A 155 -12.70 -47.52 -0.62
C THR A 155 -14.11 -48.06 -0.40
N ASP A 156 -14.96 -48.07 -1.43
CA ASP A 156 -16.22 -48.85 -1.47
C ASP A 156 -16.39 -49.54 -2.83
#